data_AF-A0A535E006-F1
#
_entry.id   AF-A0A535E006-F1
#
_cell.length_a   1.000
_cell.length_b   1.000
_cell.length_c   1.000
_cell.angle_alpha   90.00
_cell.angle_beta   90.00
_cell.angle_gamma   90.00
#
_symmetry.space_group_name_H-M   'P 1'
#
loop_
_entity.id
_entity.type
_entity.pdbx_description
1 polymer ?
#
loop_
_entity_poly.entity_id
_entity_poly.type
_entity_poly.pdbx_seq_one_letter_code
_entity_poly.pdbx_strand_id
1 'polypeptide(L)'
;QPEDPRPRQAIEQVRAWVRREITMTQARNAAGHANAAARDLSGAARHAAYAAGQAAAVAHVAAHELGAAAYAIKAARAAAPEGGREIAGRLECRWQHDQLPDAIRELVLDDQRLRNDICWSVFDC
;
A
#
# COMPACT_ATOMS: atom_id res chain seq x y z
N GLN A 1 -5.42 -0.56 16.20
CA GLN A 1 -5.86 0.60 17.01
C GLN A 1 -5.08 1.84 16.56
N PRO A 2 -5.55 3.07 16.80
CA PRO A 2 -4.87 4.30 16.32
C PRO A 2 -3.41 4.42 16.77
N GLU A 3 -3.10 3.94 17.98
CA GLU A 3 -1.76 3.99 18.58
C GLU A 3 -0.90 2.74 18.28
N ASP A 4 -1.38 1.82 17.44
CA ASP A 4 -0.59 0.64 17.06
C ASP A 4 0.60 1.08 16.18
N PRO A 5 1.85 0.92 16.63
CA PRO A 5 2.99 1.45 15.90
C PRO A 5 3.34 0.61 14.68
N ARG A 6 2.85 -0.64 14.57
CA ARG A 6 3.32 -1.62 13.58
C ARG A 6 3.15 -1.14 12.12
N PRO A 7 2.02 -0.54 11.69
CA PRO A 7 1.90 0.00 10.34
C PRO A 7 2.87 1.17 10.07
N ARG A 8 3.02 2.10 11.03
CA ARG A 8 3.95 3.24 10.88
C ARG A 8 5.40 2.75 10.79
N GLN A 9 5.77 1.82 11.67
CA GLN A 9 7.09 1.20 11.65
C GLN A 9 7.38 0.49 10.32
N ALA A 10 6.41 -0.18 9.70
CA ALA A 10 6.63 -0.78 8.38
C ALA A 10 7.01 0.27 7.32
N ILE A 11 6.34 1.43 7.30
CA ILE A 11 6.69 2.55 6.40
C ILE A 11 8.06 3.14 6.73
N GLU A 12 8.41 3.28 8.00
CA GLU A 12 9.72 3.76 8.41
C GLU A 12 10.84 2.80 7.99
N GLN A 13 10.61 1.49 8.16
CA GLN A 13 11.57 0.45 7.83
C GLN A 13 11.78 0.31 6.32
N VAL A 14 10.73 0.40 5.49
CA VAL A 14 10.96 0.41 4.02
C VAL A 14 11.78 1.63 3.59
N ARG A 15 11.52 2.80 4.18
CA ARG A 15 12.29 4.01 3.89
C ARG A 15 13.75 3.88 4.35
N ALA A 16 13.99 3.28 5.51
CA ALA A 16 15.35 2.97 5.98
C ALA A 16 16.06 1.97 5.07
N TRP A 17 15.34 0.97 4.55
CA TRP A 17 15.89 0.01 3.58
C TRP A 17 16.28 0.69 2.26
N VAL A 18 15.46 1.60 1.74
CA VAL A 18 15.80 2.42 0.54
C VAL A 18 17.08 3.24 0.77
N ARG A 19 17.28 3.75 2.00
CA ARG A 19 18.52 4.44 2.42
C ARG A 19 19.69 3.52 2.76
N ARG A 20 19.52 2.19 2.64
CA ARG A 20 20.52 1.15 2.96
C ARG A 20 20.93 1.09 4.43
N GLU A 21 20.06 1.54 5.34
CA GLU A 21 20.31 1.57 6.78
C GLU A 21 20.00 0.23 7.46
N ILE A 22 19.16 -0.60 6.83
CA ILE A 22 18.73 -1.91 7.34
C ILE A 22 18.79 -2.97 6.24
N THR A 23 18.74 -4.23 6.66
CA THR A 23 18.65 -5.38 5.76
C THR A 23 17.24 -5.57 5.20
N MET A 24 17.15 -6.27 4.07
CA MET A 24 15.86 -6.75 3.53
C MET A 24 15.06 -7.52 4.58
N THR A 25 15.71 -8.41 5.35
CA THR A 25 15.05 -9.23 6.37
C THR A 25 14.41 -8.37 7.46
N GLN A 26 15.06 -7.28 7.89
CA GLN A 26 14.48 -6.35 8.87
C GLN A 26 13.22 -5.67 8.32
N ALA A 27 13.25 -5.20 7.07
CA ALA A 27 12.07 -4.63 6.40
C ALA A 27 10.93 -5.67 6.27
N ARG A 28 11.25 -6.89 5.84
CA ARG A 28 10.29 -7.99 5.71
C ARG A 28 9.66 -8.40 7.05
N ASN A 29 10.42 -8.38 8.14
CA ASN A 29 9.89 -8.66 9.46
C ASN A 29 8.88 -7.57 9.89
N ALA A 30 9.19 -6.29 9.61
CA ALA A 30 8.25 -5.19 9.85
C ALA A 30 6.97 -5.33 9.01
N ALA A 31 7.08 -5.80 7.76
CA ALA A 31 5.92 -6.16 6.94
C ALA A 31 5.04 -7.23 7.61
N GLY A 32 5.65 -8.28 8.16
CA GLY A 32 4.98 -9.33 8.91
C GLY A 32 4.22 -8.78 10.13
N HIS A 33 4.83 -7.86 10.88
CA HIS A 33 4.18 -7.21 12.03
C HIS A 33 2.97 -6.36 11.63
N ALA A 34 3.07 -5.56 10.57
CA ALA A 34 1.94 -4.78 10.05
C ALA A 34 0.81 -5.69 9.55
N ASN A 35 1.14 -6.79 8.86
CA ASN A 35 0.16 -7.78 8.42
C ASN A 35 -0.53 -8.47 9.61
N ALA A 36 0.20 -8.78 10.68
CA ALA A 36 -0.37 -9.32 11.91
C ALA A 36 -1.31 -8.31 12.59
N ALA A 37 -0.98 -7.01 12.57
CA ALA A 37 -1.84 -5.95 13.08
C ALA A 37 -3.17 -5.83 12.34
N ALA A 38 -3.18 -6.16 11.04
CA ALA A 38 -4.37 -6.07 10.20
C ALA A 38 -5.38 -7.21 10.43
N ARG A 39 -4.95 -8.37 10.99
CA ARG A 39 -5.74 -9.61 11.04
C ARG A 39 -7.09 -9.42 11.71
N ASP A 40 -7.11 -8.79 12.88
CA ASP A 40 -8.31 -8.67 13.71
C ASP A 40 -9.09 -7.37 13.47
N LEU A 41 -8.64 -6.53 12.53
CA LEU A 41 -9.28 -5.25 12.20
C LEU A 41 -10.30 -5.40 11.07
N SER A 42 -11.07 -4.36 10.79
CA SER A 42 -11.93 -4.28 9.60
C SER A 42 -11.89 -2.87 9.00
N GLY A 43 -12.46 -2.71 7.80
CA GLY A 43 -12.56 -1.41 7.12
C GLY A 43 -11.21 -0.74 6.86
N ALA A 44 -11.19 0.60 6.97
CA ALA A 44 -10.03 1.42 6.61
C ALA A 44 -8.76 1.04 7.38
N ALA A 45 -8.88 0.76 8.68
CA ALA A 45 -7.71 0.42 9.51
C ALA A 45 -7.03 -0.88 9.08
N ARG A 46 -7.81 -1.91 8.70
CA ARG A 46 -7.26 -3.16 8.15
C ARG A 46 -6.52 -2.90 6.84
N HIS A 47 -7.14 -2.15 5.93
CA HIS A 47 -6.56 -1.89 4.61
C HIS A 47 -5.30 -1.02 4.71
N ALA A 48 -5.28 0.00 5.56
CA ALA A 48 -4.09 0.81 5.81
C ALA A 48 -2.92 -0.02 6.38
N ALA A 49 -3.20 -0.94 7.31
CA ALA A 49 -2.18 -1.83 7.87
C ALA A 49 -1.62 -2.80 6.80
N TYR A 50 -2.48 -3.36 5.95
CA TYR A 50 -2.02 -4.17 4.81
C TYR A 50 -1.21 -3.35 3.79
N ALA A 51 -1.63 -2.13 3.47
CA ALA A 51 -0.88 -1.26 2.56
C ALA A 51 0.54 -1.01 3.06
N ALA A 52 0.69 -0.69 4.36
CA ALA A 52 1.99 -0.52 4.99
C ALA A 52 2.82 -1.80 5.01
N GLY A 53 2.20 -2.94 5.30
CA GLY A 53 2.86 -4.24 5.24
C GLY A 53 3.39 -4.59 3.84
N GLN A 54 2.57 -4.37 2.81
CA GLN A 54 2.96 -4.58 1.42
C GLN A 54 4.11 -3.65 1.01
N ALA A 55 4.05 -2.37 1.40
CA ALA A 55 5.14 -1.43 1.13
C ALA A 55 6.47 -1.93 1.71
N ALA A 56 6.49 -2.40 2.95
CA ALA A 56 7.69 -2.99 3.55
C ALA A 56 8.16 -4.30 2.90
N ALA A 57 7.23 -5.08 2.35
CA ALA A 57 7.56 -6.32 1.65
C ALA A 57 8.21 -6.10 0.27
N VAL A 58 8.15 -4.89 -0.30
CA VAL A 58 8.87 -4.52 -1.55
C VAL A 58 10.37 -4.81 -1.45
N ALA A 59 10.96 -4.63 -0.26
CA ALA A 59 12.36 -4.94 -0.02
C ALA A 59 12.72 -6.41 -0.32
N HIS A 60 11.76 -7.33 -0.17
CA HIS A 60 11.92 -8.74 -0.48
C HIS A 60 11.65 -9.04 -1.95
N VAL A 61 10.52 -8.54 -2.50
CA VAL A 61 10.15 -8.70 -3.91
C VAL A 61 9.34 -7.49 -4.39
N ALA A 62 9.74 -6.89 -5.51
CA ALA A 62 9.16 -5.66 -6.06
C ALA A 62 7.64 -5.74 -6.30
N ALA A 63 7.12 -6.92 -6.68
CA ALA A 63 5.69 -7.14 -6.97
C ALA A 63 4.72 -6.80 -5.82
N HIS A 64 5.23 -6.62 -4.59
CA HIS A 64 4.44 -6.12 -3.47
C HIS A 64 4.00 -4.65 -3.63
N GLU A 65 4.55 -3.90 -4.59
CA GLU A 65 4.16 -2.51 -4.87
C GLU A 65 2.68 -2.39 -5.25
N LEU A 66 2.15 -3.30 -6.10
CA LEU A 66 0.73 -3.31 -6.47
C LEU A 66 -0.16 -3.49 -5.25
N GLY A 67 0.24 -4.39 -4.35
CA GLY A 67 -0.47 -4.63 -3.10
C GLY A 67 -0.50 -3.38 -2.21
N ALA A 68 0.62 -2.65 -2.13
CA ALA A 68 0.71 -1.42 -1.35
C ALA A 68 -0.27 -0.36 -1.90
N ALA A 69 -0.24 -0.11 -3.20
CA ALA A 69 -1.11 0.84 -3.90
C ALA A 69 -2.60 0.45 -3.79
N ALA A 70 -2.93 -0.82 -4.09
CA ALA A 70 -4.31 -1.31 -4.09
C ALA A 70 -4.95 -1.27 -2.70
N TYR A 71 -4.22 -1.69 -1.66
CA TYR A 71 -4.75 -1.62 -0.30
C TYR A 71 -4.88 -0.17 0.21
N ALA A 72 -4.00 0.75 -0.20
CA ALA A 72 -4.16 2.16 0.12
C ALA A 72 -5.45 2.74 -0.49
N ILE A 73 -5.75 2.41 -1.75
CA ILE A 73 -7.03 2.77 -2.40
C ILE A 73 -8.22 2.18 -1.64
N LYS A 74 -8.15 0.91 -1.22
CA LYS A 74 -9.21 0.29 -0.39
C LYS A 74 -9.36 0.95 0.97
N ALA A 75 -8.27 1.44 1.57
CA ALA A 75 -8.32 2.18 2.82
C ALA A 75 -9.05 3.52 2.63
N ALA A 76 -8.75 4.26 1.56
CA ALA A 76 -9.44 5.50 1.21
C ALA A 76 -10.94 5.25 0.95
N ARG A 77 -11.28 4.23 0.16
CA ARG A 77 -12.68 3.82 -0.09
C ARG A 77 -13.43 3.50 1.21
N ALA A 78 -12.79 2.81 2.15
CA ALA A 78 -13.39 2.40 3.40
C ALA A 78 -13.46 3.51 4.46
N ALA A 79 -12.67 4.57 4.32
CA ALA A 79 -12.71 5.75 5.19
C ALA A 79 -13.72 6.80 4.71
N ALA A 80 -14.18 6.70 3.46
CA ALA A 80 -15.12 7.65 2.88
C ALA A 80 -16.52 7.57 3.52
N PRO A 81 -17.25 8.71 3.60
CA PRO A 81 -18.67 8.71 3.94
C PRO A 81 -19.51 7.84 2.99
N GLU A 82 -20.72 7.49 3.44
CA GLU A 82 -21.65 6.72 2.62
C GLU A 82 -21.91 7.41 1.26
N GLY A 83 -21.92 6.63 0.18
CA GLY A 83 -21.99 7.15 -1.19
C GLY A 83 -20.70 7.76 -1.77
N GLY A 84 -19.68 8.03 -0.95
CA GLY A 84 -18.41 8.66 -1.39
C GLY A 84 -17.29 7.68 -1.76
N ARG A 85 -17.49 6.38 -1.58
CA ARG A 85 -16.42 5.37 -1.65
C ARG A 85 -15.72 5.34 -3.01
N GLU A 86 -16.46 5.29 -4.11
CA GLU A 86 -15.85 5.23 -5.45
C GLU A 86 -15.04 6.48 -5.79
N ILE A 87 -15.57 7.65 -5.43
CA ILE A 87 -14.90 8.94 -5.65
C ILE A 87 -13.59 9.00 -4.86
N ALA A 88 -13.61 8.62 -3.58
CA ALA A 88 -12.41 8.57 -2.75
C ALA A 88 -11.36 7.62 -3.32
N GLY A 89 -11.78 6.45 -3.83
CA GLY A 89 -10.88 5.51 -4.47
C GLY A 89 -10.22 6.07 -5.73
N ARG A 90 -11.01 6.71 -6.61
CA ARG A 90 -10.49 7.33 -7.84
C ARG A 90 -9.56 8.52 -7.54
N LEU A 91 -9.84 9.30 -6.49
CA LEU A 91 -8.98 10.40 -6.06
C LEU A 91 -7.64 9.88 -5.52
N GLU A 92 -7.65 8.85 -4.68
CA GLU A 92 -6.43 8.21 -4.19
C GLU A 92 -5.60 7.60 -5.34
N CYS A 93 -6.26 6.93 -6.28
CA CYS A 93 -5.66 6.35 -7.49
C CYS A 93 -4.92 7.42 -8.33
N ARG A 94 -5.60 8.54 -8.65
CA ARG A 94 -4.98 9.67 -9.38
C ARG A 94 -3.84 10.30 -8.60
N TRP A 95 -4.02 10.51 -7.30
CA TRP A 95 -2.97 11.08 -6.46
C TRP A 95 -1.71 10.21 -6.48
N GLN A 96 -1.85 8.87 -6.37
CA GLN A 96 -0.73 7.94 -6.49
C GLN A 96 -0.04 8.04 -7.85
N HIS A 97 -0.80 8.12 -8.94
CA HIS A 97 -0.24 8.34 -10.29
C HIS A 97 0.54 9.66 -10.39
N ASP A 98 0.03 10.74 -9.79
CA ASP A 98 0.71 12.03 -9.77
C ASP A 98 2.03 11.99 -8.99
N GLN A 99 2.16 11.11 -7.99
CA GLN A 99 3.41 10.91 -7.24
C GLN A 99 4.47 10.08 -7.97
N LEU A 100 4.14 9.44 -9.11
CA LEU A 100 5.10 8.60 -9.83
C LEU A 100 6.21 9.42 -10.49
N PRO A 101 7.49 9.08 -10.24
CA PRO A 101 8.59 9.65 -11.01
C PRO A 101 8.49 9.28 -12.49
N ASP A 102 8.75 10.24 -13.37
CA ASP A 102 8.63 10.08 -14.83
C ASP A 102 9.41 8.87 -15.35
N ALA A 103 10.58 8.58 -14.78
CA ALA A 103 11.45 7.48 -15.18
C ALA A 103 10.82 6.08 -15.03
N ILE A 104 9.82 5.91 -14.16
CA ILE A 104 9.17 4.61 -13.91
C ILE A 104 7.65 4.65 -14.12
N ARG A 105 7.08 5.81 -14.44
CA ARG A 105 5.64 6.02 -14.53
C ARG A 105 4.97 5.01 -15.46
N GLU A 106 5.43 4.90 -16.71
CA GLU A 106 4.85 3.98 -17.70
C GLU A 106 4.95 2.51 -17.25
N LEU A 107 6.05 2.11 -16.61
CA LEU A 107 6.23 0.74 -16.11
C LEU A 107 5.21 0.40 -15.01
N VAL A 108 4.97 1.33 -14.09
CA VAL A 108 4.00 1.13 -13.02
C VAL A 108 2.58 1.11 -13.57
N LEU A 109 2.24 2.04 -14.48
CA LEU A 109 0.90 2.11 -15.07
C LEU A 109 0.58 0.88 -15.92
N ASP A 110 1.54 0.39 -16.71
CA ASP A 110 1.35 -0.82 -17.51
C ASP A 110 1.15 -2.05 -16.61
N ASP A 111 1.91 -2.14 -15.52
CA ASP A 111 1.79 -3.23 -14.56
C ASP A 111 0.45 -3.22 -13.80
N GLN A 112 0.01 -2.04 -13.36
CA GLN A 112 -1.32 -1.84 -12.78
C GLN A 112 -2.42 -2.25 -13.76
N ARG A 113 -2.30 -1.90 -15.05
CA ARG A 113 -3.26 -2.26 -16.10
C ARG A 113 -3.30 -3.78 -16.33
N LEU A 114 -2.13 -4.44 -16.42
CA LEU A 114 -2.02 -5.87 -16.68
C LEU A 114 -2.54 -6.75 -15.54
N ARG A 115 -2.45 -6.26 -14.29
CA ARG A 115 -2.76 -7.04 -13.08
C ARG A 115 -3.89 -6.43 -12.25
N ASN A 116 -4.73 -5.58 -12.86
CA ASN A 116 -5.80 -4.89 -12.13
C ASN A 116 -6.87 -5.86 -11.61
N ASP A 117 -7.11 -6.95 -12.33
CA ASP A 117 -8.08 -7.99 -11.97
C ASP A 117 -7.76 -8.62 -10.61
N ILE A 118 -6.49 -8.97 -10.36
CA ILE A 118 -6.05 -9.51 -9.07
C ILE A 118 -6.01 -8.43 -7.96
N CYS A 119 -6.08 -7.16 -8.34
CA CYS A 119 -6.14 -6.00 -7.46
C CYS A 119 -7.56 -5.40 -7.34
N TRP A 120 -8.62 -6.17 -7.64
CA TRP A 120 -10.02 -5.76 -7.49
C TRP A 120 -10.43 -4.55 -8.35
N SER A 121 -9.79 -4.36 -9.51
CA SER A 121 -10.06 -3.26 -10.44
C SER A 121 -9.98 -1.87 -9.77
N VAL A 122 -9.10 -1.71 -8.78
CA VAL A 122 -9.00 -0.45 -8.04
C VAL A 122 -8.19 0.62 -8.76
N PHE A 123 -7.41 0.23 -9.78
CA PHE A 123 -6.59 1.16 -10.57
C PHE A 123 -7.33 1.84 -11.73
N ASP A 124 -8.65 1.62 -11.86
CA ASP A 124 -9.50 2.33 -12.82
C ASP A 124 -9.82 3.74 -12.27
N CYS A 125 -8.84 4.63 -12.37
CA CYS A 125 -9.02 6.05 -12.09
C CYS A 125 -9.80 6.74 -13.23
#